data_AF-A0A418ME81-F1
#
_entry.id   AF-A0A418ME81-F1
#
_cell.length_a   1.000
_cell.length_b   1.000
_cell.length_c   1.000
_cell.angle_alpha   90.00
_cell.angle_beta   90.00
_cell.angle_gamma   90.00
#
_symmetry.space_group_name_H-M   'P 1'
#
loop_
_entity.id
_entity.type
_entity.pdbx_description
1 polymer ?
#
loop_
_entity_poly.entity_id
_entity_poly.type
_entity_poly.pdbx_seq_one_letter_code
_entity_poly.pdbx_strand_id
1 'polypeptide(L)'
;MDLLTAFAQLPELVRSFTQLQKDMADIKSRIDPHPDILTVPAIVERSGFSPNVVRSWINEGRRIPGTNRVEKLRIMDGITDGPYRIRWEEWRRWLALFPDIQA
;
A
#
# COMPACT_ATOMS: atom_id res chain seq x y z
N MET A 1 -10.47 15.76 -45.95
CA MET A 1 -9.75 15.33 -44.73
C MET A 1 -10.09 13.87 -44.54
N ASP A 2 -9.14 13.03 -44.87
CA ASP A 2 -9.33 11.63 -45.24
C ASP A 2 -9.41 10.72 -43.98
N LEU A 3 -10.41 9.85 -43.91
CA LEU A 3 -10.59 8.91 -42.81
C LEU A 3 -9.43 7.89 -42.74
N LEU A 4 -8.74 7.66 -43.86
CA LEU A 4 -7.62 6.73 -43.95
C LEU A 4 -6.37 7.21 -43.19
N THR A 5 -6.14 8.52 -43.08
CA THR A 5 -5.01 9.07 -42.30
C THR A 5 -5.24 8.96 -40.80
N ALA A 6 -6.51 9.02 -40.35
CA ALA A 6 -6.85 8.85 -38.94
C ALA A 6 -6.61 7.41 -38.46
N PHE A 7 -6.89 6.39 -39.30
CA PHE A 7 -6.63 4.99 -38.96
C PHE A 7 -5.14 4.63 -38.96
N ALA A 8 -4.32 5.30 -39.77
CA ALA A 8 -2.87 5.08 -39.81
C ALA A 8 -2.14 5.58 -38.54
N GLN A 9 -2.73 6.52 -37.79
CA GLN A 9 -2.15 7.10 -36.58
C GLN A 9 -2.60 6.40 -35.28
N LEU A 10 -3.64 5.56 -35.35
CA LEU A 10 -4.12 4.77 -34.21
C LEU A 10 -3.07 3.82 -33.61
N PRO A 11 -2.23 3.11 -34.39
CA PRO A 11 -1.22 2.21 -33.83
C PRO A 11 -0.14 2.96 -33.04
N GLU A 12 0.23 4.16 -33.47
CA GLU A 12 1.21 4.99 -32.76
C GLU A 12 0.64 5.58 -31.46
N LEU A 13 -0.64 5.98 -31.44
CA LEU A 13 -1.33 6.43 -30.23
C LEU A 13 -1.48 5.29 -29.22
N VAL A 14 -1.83 4.08 -29.66
CA VAL A 14 -1.93 2.90 -28.78
C VAL A 14 -0.56 2.49 -28.24
N ARG A 15 0.50 2.53 -29.05
CA ARG A 15 1.88 2.27 -28.58
C ARG A 15 2.33 3.32 -27.58
N SER A 16 2.06 4.60 -27.85
CA SER A 16 2.41 5.72 -26.94
C SER A 16 1.66 5.61 -25.61
N PHE A 17 0.38 5.23 -25.62
CA PHE A 17 -0.41 5.00 -24.41
C PHE A 17 0.08 3.79 -23.61
N THR A 18 0.40 2.69 -24.30
CA THR A 18 0.94 1.49 -23.64
C THR A 18 2.32 1.75 -23.03
N GLN A 19 3.16 2.53 -23.72
CA GLN A 19 4.48 2.95 -23.23
C GLN A 19 4.34 3.92 -22.05
N LEU A 20 3.43 4.90 -22.12
CA LEU A 20 3.12 5.80 -21.00
C LEU A 20 2.55 5.06 -19.79
N GLN A 21 1.72 4.03 -19.99
CA GLN A 21 1.23 3.17 -18.91
C GLN A 21 2.35 2.33 -18.29
N LYS A 22 3.28 1.82 -19.11
CA LYS A 22 4.41 1.02 -18.64
C LYS A 22 5.44 1.90 -17.91
N ASP A 23 5.70 3.09 -18.42
CA ASP A 23 6.54 4.10 -17.79
C ASP A 23 5.87 4.63 -16.52
N MET A 24 4.53 4.80 -16.47
CA MET A 24 3.80 5.10 -15.24
C MET A 24 3.84 3.95 -14.23
N ALA A 25 3.83 2.69 -14.67
CA ALA A 25 3.97 1.52 -13.80
C ALA A 25 5.39 1.39 -13.25
N ASP A 26 6.42 1.69 -14.06
CA ASP A 26 7.82 1.72 -13.63
C ASP A 26 8.17 2.98 -12.80
N ILE A 27 7.49 4.10 -13.04
CA ILE A 27 7.55 5.30 -12.19
C ILE A 27 6.78 5.04 -10.88
N LYS A 28 5.62 4.38 -10.89
CA LYS A 28 4.93 3.94 -9.65
C LYS A 28 5.73 2.90 -8.87
N SER A 29 6.47 2.02 -9.55
CA SER A 29 7.31 1.02 -8.88
C SER A 29 8.62 1.61 -8.33
N ARG A 30 9.07 2.76 -8.87
CA ARG A 30 10.26 3.51 -8.40
C ARG A 30 9.95 4.69 -7.47
N ILE A 31 8.73 5.22 -7.50
CA ILE A 31 8.27 6.41 -6.78
C ILE A 31 7.08 6.04 -5.89
N ASP A 32 7.34 5.19 -4.92
CA ASP A 32 6.88 5.51 -3.58
C ASP A 32 8.03 5.06 -2.67
N PRO A 33 9.03 5.92 -2.39
CA PRO A 33 9.90 5.70 -1.24
C PRO A 33 8.97 5.75 -0.04
N HIS A 34 8.37 4.61 0.29
CA HIS A 34 7.49 4.53 1.43
C HIS A 34 8.28 5.06 2.60
N PRO A 35 7.75 6.06 3.32
CA PRO A 35 8.51 6.62 4.42
C PRO A 35 8.87 5.44 5.31
N ASP A 36 10.14 5.34 5.69
CA ASP A 36 10.63 4.26 6.56
C ASP A 36 9.75 4.11 7.80
N ILE A 37 9.02 5.17 8.14
CA ILE A 37 8.06 5.32 9.21
C ILE A 37 6.67 5.71 8.66
N LEU A 38 5.68 4.84 8.87
CA LEU A 38 4.26 5.05 8.62
C LEU A 38 3.55 5.59 9.86
N THR A 39 2.49 6.37 9.64
CA THR A 39 1.51 6.75 10.66
C THR A 39 0.20 5.98 10.46
N VAL A 40 -0.67 5.92 11.47
CA VAL A 40 -2.01 5.30 11.29
C VAL A 40 -2.80 5.91 10.15
N PRO A 41 -2.90 7.25 10.00
CA PRO A 41 -3.56 7.85 8.84
C PRO A 41 -2.97 7.40 7.50
N ALA A 42 -1.63 7.29 7.40
CA ALA A 42 -0.97 6.84 6.18
C ALA A 42 -1.30 5.35 5.85
N ILE A 43 -1.43 4.50 6.87
CA ILE A 43 -1.85 3.10 6.66
C ILE A 43 -3.31 3.07 6.19
N VAL A 44 -4.19 3.80 6.87
CA VAL A 44 -5.63 3.90 6.54
C VAL A 44 -5.85 4.35 5.11
N GLU A 45 -5.15 5.40 4.67
CA GLU A 45 -5.24 5.93 3.31
C GLU A 45 -4.81 4.91 2.26
N ARG A 46 -3.78 4.09 2.56
CA ARG A 46 -3.21 3.12 1.62
C ARG A 46 -4.02 1.83 1.54
N SER A 47 -4.38 1.29 2.70
CA SER A 47 -4.98 -0.04 2.81
C SER A 47 -6.51 -0.02 2.82
N GLY A 48 -7.12 1.16 2.94
CA GLY A 48 -8.58 1.32 3.05
C GLY A 48 -9.18 0.80 4.36
N PHE A 49 -8.36 0.43 5.35
CA PHE A 49 -8.84 -0.03 6.65
C PHE A 49 -9.24 1.15 7.53
N SER A 50 -10.23 0.97 8.40
CA SER A 50 -10.63 2.04 9.30
C SER A 50 -9.53 2.33 10.34
N PRO A 51 -9.42 3.58 10.81
CA PRO A 51 -8.45 3.94 11.86
C PRO A 51 -8.58 3.10 13.12
N ASN A 52 -9.80 2.69 13.48
CA ASN A 52 -10.07 1.86 14.65
C ASN A 52 -9.52 0.44 14.49
N VAL A 53 -9.62 -0.13 13.28
CA VAL A 53 -9.06 -1.44 12.98
C VAL A 53 -7.53 -1.42 13.11
N VAL A 54 -6.87 -0.42 12.52
CA VAL A 54 -5.42 -0.28 12.63
C VAL A 54 -4.98 -0.05 14.09
N ARG A 55 -5.72 0.75 14.86
CA ARG A 55 -5.47 0.94 16.30
C ARG A 55 -5.67 -0.34 17.11
N SER A 56 -6.67 -1.16 16.80
CA SER A 56 -6.86 -2.47 17.44
C SER A 56 -5.69 -3.40 17.14
N TRP A 57 -5.14 -3.42 15.91
CA TRP A 57 -3.95 -4.22 15.61
C TRP A 57 -2.71 -3.80 16.40
N ILE A 58 -2.58 -2.52 16.73
CA ILE A 58 -1.49 -2.00 17.55
C ILE A 58 -1.71 -2.37 19.03
N ASN A 59 -2.92 -2.13 19.55
CA ASN A 59 -3.20 -2.22 20.99
C ASN A 59 -3.55 -3.64 21.45
N GLU A 60 -4.41 -4.32 20.71
CA GLU A 60 -4.98 -5.63 21.03
C GLU A 60 -4.27 -6.73 20.24
N GLY A 61 -3.86 -6.42 19.01
CA GLY A 61 -3.28 -7.37 18.08
C GLY A 61 -4.34 -8.18 17.35
N ARG A 62 -3.88 -9.04 16.44
CA ARG A 62 -4.76 -9.90 15.65
C ARG A 62 -4.32 -11.35 15.76
N ARG A 63 -5.29 -12.27 15.81
CA ARG A 63 -5.01 -13.71 15.82
C ARG A 63 -4.53 -14.15 14.44
N ILE A 64 -3.35 -14.77 14.39
CA ILE A 64 -2.77 -15.33 13.15
C ILE A 64 -3.62 -16.52 12.72
N PRO A 65 -4.14 -16.55 11.47
CA PRO A 65 -4.93 -17.65 10.96
C PRO A 65 -4.23 -19.01 11.12
N GLY A 66 -4.95 -20.03 11.56
CA GLY A 66 -4.40 -21.37 11.78
C GLY A 66 -3.57 -21.52 13.06
N THR A 67 -3.46 -20.49 13.91
CA THR A 67 -2.75 -20.58 15.19
C THR A 67 -3.56 -19.96 16.34
N ASN A 68 -3.17 -20.29 17.58
CA ASN A 68 -3.70 -19.63 18.78
C ASN A 68 -2.93 -18.34 19.15
N ARG A 69 -1.98 -17.90 18.31
CA ARG A 69 -1.11 -16.76 18.60
C ARG A 69 -1.77 -15.45 18.17
N VAL A 70 -1.60 -14.42 19.00
CA VAL A 70 -2.01 -13.04 18.70
C VAL A 70 -0.74 -12.23 18.45
N GLU A 71 -0.66 -11.57 17.30
CA GLU A 71 0.46 -10.70 16.93
C GLU A 71 0.00 -9.23 16.89
N LYS A 72 0.71 -8.38 17.62
CA LYS A 72 0.50 -6.94 17.62
C LYS A 72 1.37 -6.27 16.56
N LEU A 73 0.83 -5.23 15.93
CA LEU A 73 1.60 -4.38 15.02
C LEU A 73 2.55 -3.51 15.86
N ARG A 74 3.87 -3.73 15.71
CA ARG A 74 4.85 -3.04 16.55
C ARG A 74 5.05 -1.59 16.11
N ILE A 75 5.17 -0.72 17.10
CA ILE A 75 5.43 0.72 16.93
C ILE A 75 6.87 1.04 17.35
N MET A 76 7.44 2.10 16.80
CA MET A 76 8.84 2.48 17.02
C MET A 76 9.09 3.08 18.40
N ASP A 77 8.21 3.95 18.88
CA ASP A 77 8.29 4.52 20.22
C ASP A 77 6.92 5.05 20.64
N GLY A 78 6.56 4.70 21.87
CA GLY A 78 5.25 4.96 22.46
C GLY A 78 5.20 6.33 23.12
N ILE A 79 4.45 7.24 22.53
CA ILE A 79 3.74 8.25 23.31
C ILE A 79 2.29 7.85 23.24
N THR A 80 1.70 7.49 24.38
CA THR A 80 0.29 7.06 24.51
C THR A 80 -0.68 8.11 23.95
N ASP A 81 -0.24 9.37 23.88
CA ASP A 81 -0.96 10.52 23.33
C ASP A 81 -0.46 11.02 21.95
N GLY A 82 0.55 10.36 21.37
CA GLY A 82 1.17 10.76 20.09
C GLY A 82 0.68 9.92 18.89
N PRO A 83 0.95 10.37 17.65
CA PRO A 83 0.65 9.57 16.46
C PRO A 83 1.51 8.30 16.45
N TYR A 84 0.89 7.12 16.41
CA TYR A 84 1.64 5.86 16.31
C TYR A 84 2.55 5.88 15.07
N ARG A 85 3.81 5.51 15.27
CA ARG A 85 4.85 5.44 14.24
C ARG A 85 5.24 3.99 14.04
N ILE A 86 5.09 3.47 12.83
CA ILE A 86 5.26 2.06 12.49
C ILE A 86 6.31 1.96 11.40
N ARG A 87 7.32 1.10 11.53
CA ARG A 87 8.29 0.93 10.44
C ARG A 87 7.61 0.29 9.23
N TRP A 88 7.95 0.75 8.04
CA TRP A 88 7.44 0.13 6.80
C TRP A 88 7.72 -1.37 6.74
N GLU A 89 8.94 -1.78 7.10
CA GLU A 89 9.33 -3.20 7.14
C GLU A 89 8.51 -4.00 8.15
N GLU A 90 8.22 -3.41 9.30
CA GLU A 90 7.39 -4.06 10.33
C GLU A 90 5.96 -4.22 9.86
N TRP A 91 5.39 -3.20 9.21
CA TRP A 91 4.09 -3.29 8.57
C TRP A 91 4.03 -4.42 7.55
N ARG A 92 5.01 -4.52 6.65
CA ARG A 92 5.10 -5.60 5.66
C ARG A 92 5.24 -6.98 6.30
N ARG A 93 6.11 -7.10 7.31
CA ARG A 93 6.31 -8.35 8.06
C ARG A 93 5.00 -8.78 8.72
N TRP A 94 4.31 -7.85 9.35
CA TRP A 94 3.04 -8.12 10.03
C TRP A 94 1.97 -8.56 9.03
N LEU A 95 1.80 -7.84 7.90
CA LEU A 95 0.87 -8.22 6.83
C LEU A 95 1.12 -9.63 6.27
N ALA A 96 2.39 -10.05 6.16
CA ALA A 96 2.72 -11.39 5.68
C ALA A 96 2.17 -12.53 6.56
N LEU A 97 1.83 -12.25 7.82
CA LEU A 97 1.20 -13.21 8.73
C LEU A 97 -0.32 -13.35 8.49
N PHE A 98 -0.91 -12.42 7.75
CA PHE A 98 -2.36 -12.32 7.55
C PHE A 98 -2.67 -12.30 6.05
N PRO A 99 -2.65 -13.47 5.37
CA PRO A 99 -2.89 -13.56 3.93
C PRO A 99 -4.30 -13.11 3.52
N ASP A 100 -5.20 -12.96 4.47
CA ASP A 100 -6.57 -12.48 4.28
C ASP A 100 -6.68 -10.95 4.23
N ILE A 101 -5.60 -10.21 4.56
CA ILE A 101 -5.55 -8.76 4.46
C ILE A 101 -4.95 -8.38 3.10
N GLN A 102 -5.75 -7.77 2.22
CA GLN A 102 -5.26 -7.10 1.02
C GLN A 102 -5.06 -5.62 1.34
N ALA A 103 -3.81 -5.18 1.40
CA ALA A 103 -3.38 -3.82 1.75
C ALA A 103 -2.45 -3.24 0.68
#